data_AF-A0A2J8VUH1-F1
#
_entry.id   AF-A0A2J8VUH1-F1
#
_cell.length_a   1.000
_cell.length_b   1.000
_cell.length_c   1.000
_cell.angle_alpha   90.00
_cell.angle_beta   90.00
_cell.angle_gamma   90.00
#
_symmetry.space_group_name_H-M   'P 1'
#
loop_
_entity.id
_entity.type
_entity.pdbx_description
1 polymer ?
#
loop_
_entity_poly.entity_id
_entity_poly.type
_entity_poly.pdbx_seq_one_letter_code
_entity_poly.pdbx_strand_id
1 'polypeptide(L)'
;MPRVVPDQRSKFENEEFFRKLSRECEIKYTGFRDRPHEERQARFQNACRDGRSEIVYLKAPMILNGVCVIWKGWIDLQRLDGMGCLEFDEERA
;
A
#
# COMPACT_ATOMS: atom_id res chain seq x y z
N MET A 1 24.68 0.20 10.75
CA MET A 1 23.85 -0.98 10.41
C MET A 1 23.17 -0.69 9.08
N PRO A 2 23.30 -1.54 8.06
CA PRO A 2 22.64 -1.31 6.77
C PRO A 2 21.11 -1.33 6.93
N ARG A 3 20.42 -0.43 6.23
CA ARG A 3 18.95 -0.32 6.26
C ARG A 3 18.26 -1.39 5.40
N VAL A 4 19.00 -1.97 4.47
CA VAL A 4 18.53 -2.99 3.52
C VAL A 4 19.38 -4.25 3.62
N VAL A 5 18.79 -5.39 3.26
CA VAL A 5 19.52 -6.66 3.18
C VAL A 5 20.37 -6.70 1.90
N PRO A 6 21.49 -7.45 1.85
CA PRO A 6 22.31 -7.55 0.64
C PRO A 6 21.56 -8.10 -0.59
N ASP A 7 20.81 -9.20 -0.43
CA ASP A 7 20.11 -9.88 -1.54
C ASP A 7 18.61 -9.56 -1.55
N GLN A 8 18.26 -8.27 -1.67
CA GLN A 8 16.88 -7.78 -1.56
C GLN A 8 15.91 -8.51 -2.50
N ARG A 9 16.33 -8.73 -3.76
CA ARG A 9 15.52 -9.43 -4.76
C ARG A 9 15.21 -10.86 -4.34
N SER A 10 16.22 -11.62 -3.92
CA SER A 10 16.03 -13.01 -3.50
C SER A 10 15.09 -13.10 -2.30
N LYS A 11 15.23 -12.17 -1.33
CA LYS A 11 14.33 -12.09 -0.18
C LYS A 11 12.89 -11.81 -0.61
N PHE A 12 12.68 -10.87 -1.53
CA PHE A 12 11.36 -10.54 -2.08
C PHE A 12 10.72 -11.72 -2.82
N GLU A 13 11.48 -12.42 -3.67
CA GLU A 13 10.97 -13.49 -4.53
C GLU A 13 10.71 -14.80 -3.76
N ASN A 14 11.47 -15.07 -2.68
CA ASN A 14 11.44 -16.35 -2.00
C ASN A 14 10.70 -16.35 -0.65
N GLU A 15 10.70 -15.24 0.10
CA GLU A 15 10.00 -15.21 1.39
C GLU A 15 8.49 -15.22 1.21
N GLU A 16 7.81 -16.12 1.92
CA GLU A 16 6.37 -16.31 1.83
C GLU A 16 5.58 -15.02 2.10
N PHE A 17 6.09 -14.18 3.01
CA PHE A 17 5.51 -12.88 3.32
C PHE A 17 5.39 -11.99 2.09
N PHE A 18 6.48 -11.80 1.34
CA PHE A 18 6.45 -10.97 0.13
C PHE A 18 5.66 -11.64 -0.98
N ARG A 19 5.86 -12.93 -1.23
CA ARG A 19 5.13 -13.67 -2.26
C ARG A 19 3.61 -13.58 -2.11
N LYS A 20 3.10 -13.61 -0.87
CA LYS A 20 1.68 -13.42 -0.56
C LYS A 20 1.21 -12.02 -0.89
N LEU A 21 2.00 -11.00 -0.55
CA LEU A 21 1.67 -9.59 -0.74
C LEU A 21 1.97 -9.05 -2.14
N SER A 22 2.74 -9.77 -2.97
CA SER A 22 2.99 -9.42 -4.37
C SER A 22 1.81 -9.70 -5.29
N ARG A 23 0.87 -10.53 -4.84
CA ARG A 23 -0.38 -10.77 -5.57
C ARG A 23 -1.38 -9.69 -5.20
N GLU A 24 -2.23 -9.35 -6.16
CA GLU A 24 -3.35 -8.45 -5.93
C GLU A 24 -4.24 -9.04 -4.82
N CYS A 25 -4.43 -8.27 -3.74
CA CYS A 25 -5.21 -8.67 -2.59
C CYS A 25 -6.19 -7.56 -2.18
N GLU A 26 -7.30 -7.97 -1.56
CA GLU A 26 -8.27 -7.03 -1.02
C GLU A 26 -7.64 -6.20 0.11
N ILE A 27 -7.83 -4.89 0.04
CA ILE A 27 -7.37 -3.94 1.05
C ILE A 27 -8.56 -3.15 1.59
N LYS A 28 -8.42 -2.67 2.82
CA LYS A 28 -9.41 -1.78 3.46
C LYS A 28 -8.70 -0.63 4.13
N TYR A 29 -9.29 0.56 4.04
CA TYR A 29 -8.84 1.68 4.85
C TYR A 29 -9.17 1.41 6.32
N THR A 30 -8.15 1.43 7.17
CA THR A 30 -8.25 1.12 8.61
C THR A 30 -8.08 2.34 9.52
N GLY A 31 -7.96 3.55 8.96
CA GLY A 31 -7.93 4.78 9.74
C GLY A 31 -9.30 5.12 10.35
N PHE A 32 -9.28 5.76 11.52
CA PHE A 32 -10.46 6.28 12.23
C PHE A 32 -11.61 5.26 12.36
N ARG A 33 -11.30 3.98 12.64
CA ARG A 33 -12.30 2.90 12.73
C ARG A 33 -13.32 3.09 13.85
N ASP A 34 -13.00 3.92 14.84
CA ASP A 34 -13.87 4.36 15.94
C ASP A 34 -14.91 5.41 15.52
N ARG A 35 -14.78 5.97 14.30
CA ARG A 35 -15.62 7.07 13.80
C ARG A 35 -16.73 6.60 12.85
N PRO A 36 -17.82 7.37 12.72
CA PRO A 36 -18.85 7.11 11.72
C PRO A 36 -18.28 7.05 10.30
N HIS A 37 -18.89 6.24 9.44
CA HIS A 37 -18.41 5.98 8.08
C HIS A 37 -18.23 7.26 7.25
N GLU A 38 -19.18 8.18 7.33
CA GLU A 38 -19.12 9.47 6.62
C GLU A 38 -17.91 10.33 7.06
N GLU A 39 -17.59 10.35 8.36
CA GLU A 39 -16.40 11.06 8.85
C GLU A 39 -15.11 10.41 8.32
N ARG A 40 -15.09 9.06 8.23
CA ARG A 40 -13.94 8.32 7.69
C ARG A 40 -13.74 8.62 6.20
N GLN A 41 -14.82 8.68 5.42
CA GLN A 41 -14.79 9.06 4.01
C GLN A 41 -14.22 10.46 3.83
N ALA A 42 -14.77 11.46 4.54
CA ALA A 42 -14.31 12.84 4.46
C ALA A 42 -12.82 12.98 4.84
N ARG A 43 -12.38 12.30 5.90
CA ARG A 43 -10.97 12.31 6.33
C ARG A 43 -10.04 11.66 5.30
N PHE A 44 -10.44 10.53 4.72
CA PHE A 44 -9.64 9.84 3.71
C PHE A 44 -9.53 10.67 2.43
N GLN A 45 -10.66 11.19 1.93
CA GLN A 45 -10.70 12.07 0.75
C GLN A 45 -9.82 13.31 0.93
N ASN A 46 -9.93 13.99 2.08
CA ASN A 46 -9.10 15.16 2.40
C ASN A 46 -7.61 14.82 2.46
N ALA A 47 -7.24 13.64 2.95
CA ALA A 47 -5.86 13.18 2.99
C ALA A 47 -5.29 12.92 1.58
N CYS A 48 -6.13 12.45 0.65
CA CYS A 48 -5.73 12.14 -0.73
C CYS A 48 -5.63 13.36 -1.66
N ARG A 49 -6.02 14.57 -1.21
CA ARG A 49 -5.94 15.89 -1.89
C ARG A 49 -6.60 16.02 -3.28
N ASP A 50 -6.92 14.94 -3.98
CA ASP A 50 -7.61 14.93 -5.28
C ASP A 50 -9.12 14.70 -5.10
N GLY A 51 -9.84 15.75 -4.66
CA GLY A 51 -11.28 15.73 -4.38
C GLY A 51 -12.20 15.63 -5.61
N ARG A 52 -11.82 14.91 -6.68
CA ARG A 52 -12.61 14.79 -7.92
C ARG A 52 -12.79 13.38 -8.46
N SER A 53 -12.02 12.40 -7.98
CA SER A 53 -12.19 10.99 -8.38
C SER A 53 -13.03 10.27 -7.35
N GLU A 54 -13.73 9.19 -7.72
CA GLU A 54 -14.42 8.27 -6.78
C GLU A 54 -13.47 7.18 -6.26
N ILE A 55 -12.34 7.00 -6.94
CA ILE A 55 -11.28 6.03 -6.61
C ILE A 55 -9.95 6.75 -6.50
N VAL A 56 -9.14 6.43 -5.50
CA VAL A 56 -7.78 6.94 -5.37
C VAL A 56 -6.79 5.85 -5.71
N TYR A 57 -5.95 6.11 -6.72
CA TYR A 57 -4.78 5.28 -7.02
C TYR A 57 -3.60 5.76 -6.17
N LEU A 58 -2.95 4.81 -5.51
CA LEU A 58 -1.92 5.06 -4.54
C LEU A 58 -0.66 4.28 -4.96
N LYS A 59 0.48 4.96 -5.00
CA LYS A 59 1.81 4.39 -5.25
C LYS A 59 2.75 4.93 -4.17
N ALA A 60 3.29 4.05 -3.33
CA ALA A 60 4.10 4.43 -2.18
C ALA A 60 5.37 3.57 -2.07
N PRO A 61 6.57 4.11 -2.40
CA PRO A 61 7.82 3.41 -2.17
C PRO A 61 8.16 3.39 -0.67
N MET A 62 8.64 2.25 -0.17
CA MET A 62 9.05 2.05 1.22
C MET A 62 10.13 0.97 1.36
N ILE A 63 10.84 0.96 2.49
CA ILE A 63 11.69 -0.16 2.89
C ILE A 63 10.89 -1.02 3.86
N LEU A 64 10.54 -2.24 3.44
CA LEU A 64 9.79 -3.19 4.26
C LEU A 64 10.66 -4.40 4.57
N ASN A 65 10.87 -4.70 5.85
CA ASN A 65 11.75 -5.79 6.29
C ASN A 65 13.15 -5.80 5.63
N GLY A 66 13.69 -4.61 5.35
CA GLY A 66 14.99 -4.45 4.68
C GLY A 66 14.98 -4.66 3.17
N VAL A 67 13.81 -4.67 2.53
CA VAL A 67 13.63 -4.75 1.07
C VAL A 67 12.98 -3.47 0.56
N CYS A 68 13.57 -2.83 -0.45
CA CYS A 68 12.96 -1.72 -1.18
C CYS A 68 11.79 -2.26 -2.02
N VAL A 69 10.58 -1.77 -1.71
CA VAL A 69 9.34 -2.16 -2.38
C VAL A 69 8.49 -0.94 -2.70
N ILE A 70 7.62 -1.08 -3.69
CA ILE A 70 6.57 -0.11 -4.01
C ILE A 70 5.24 -0.76 -3.69
N TRP A 71 4.50 -0.19 -2.74
CA TRP A 71 3.09 -0.53 -2.59
C TRP A 71 2.29 0.17 -3.68
N LYS A 72 1.43 -0.58 -4.37
CA LYS A 72 0.50 -0.05 -5.37
C LYS A 72 -0.90 -0.56 -5.08
N GLY A 73 -1.89 0.28 -5.35
CA GLY A 73 -3.28 -0.13 -5.23
C GLY A 73 -4.24 1.00 -5.51
N TRP A 74 -5.52 0.69 -5.37
CA TRP A 74 -6.59 1.65 -5.46
C TRP A 74 -7.59 1.42 -4.32
N ILE A 75 -8.21 2.51 -3.87
CA ILE A 75 -9.27 2.46 -2.85
C ILE A 75 -10.46 3.27 -3.35
N ASP A 76 -11.64 2.67 -3.28
CA ASP A 76 -12.93 3.33 -3.47
C ASP A 76 -13.19 4.28 -2.28
N LEU A 77 -13.44 5.55 -2.59
CA LEU A 77 -13.61 6.60 -1.57
C LEU A 77 -14.92 6.49 -0.80
N GLN A 78 -15.92 5.80 -1.35
CA GLN A 78 -17.19 5.57 -0.69
C GLN A 78 -17.11 4.32 0.19
N ARG A 79 -16.66 3.20 -0.37
CA ARG A 79 -16.63 1.91 0.33
C ARG A 79 -15.45 1.76 1.28
N LEU A 80 -14.39 2.56 1.08
CA LEU A 80 -13.16 2.51 1.85
C LEU A 80 -12.47 1.14 1.79
N ASP A 81 -12.62 0.46 0.65
CA ASP A 81 -11.97 -0.80 0.29
C ASP A 81 -11.46 -0.75 -1.16
N GLY A 82 -10.69 -1.75 -1.57
CA GLY A 82 -10.16 -1.84 -2.93
C GLY A 82 -9.14 -2.96 -3.05
N MET A 83 -8.19 -2.81 -3.95
CA MET A 83 -7.15 -3.82 -4.21
C MET A 83 -5.75 -3.21 -4.15
N GLY A 84 -4.77 -4.00 -3.72
CA GLY A 84 -3.36 -3.59 -3.75
C GLY A 84 -2.39 -4.75 -3.72
N CYS A 85 -1.12 -4.45 -3.96
CA CYS A 85 -0.01 -5.39 -3.91
C CYS A 85 1.32 -4.67 -3.64
N LEU A 86 2.37 -5.45 -3.37
CA LEU A 86 3.75 -5.01 -3.33
C LEU A 86 4.48 -5.39 -4.62
N GLU A 87 5.22 -4.45 -5.18
CA GLU A 87 6.20 -4.68 -6.23
C GLU A 87 7.61 -4.44 -5.70
N PHE A 88 8.60 -5.13 -6.25
CA PHE A 88 10.00 -4.86 -5.94
C PHE A 88 10.43 -3.53 -6.57
N ASP A 89 11.19 -2.72 -5.82
CA ASP A 89 11.67 -1.41 -6.29
C ASP A 89 13.09 -1.53 -6.87
N GLU A 90 13.20 -1.87 -8.15
CA GLU A 90 14.48 -2.02 -8.86
C GLU A 90 15.33 -0.75 -8.84
N GLU A 91 14.70 0.42 -8.83
CA GLU A 91 15.39 1.71 -8.92
C GLU A 91 16.08 2.07 -7.61
N ARG A 92 15.55 1.57 -6.49
CA ARG A 92 16.05 1.90 -5.14
C ARG A 92 16.79 0.75 -4.44
N ALA A 93 16.71 -0.47 -4.97
CA ALA A 93 17.30 -1.66 -4.37
C ALA A 93 18.81 -1.81 -4.62
#